data_AF-A0A6A0GQL4-F1
#
_entry.id   AF-A0A6A0GQL4-F1
#
_cell.length_a   1.000
_cell.length_b   1.000
_cell.length_c   1.000
_cell.angle_alpha   90.00
_cell.angle_beta   90.00
_cell.angle_gamma   90.00
#
_symmetry.space_group_name_H-M   'P 1'
#
loop_
_entity.id
_entity.type
_entity.pdbx_description
1 polymer ?
#
loop_
_entity_poly.entity_id
_entity_poly.type
_entity_poly.pdbx_seq_one_letter_code
_entity_poly.pdbx_strand_id
1 'polypeptide(L)'
;MTVLNGHVVVCLFADPDSPLIGLRNLVMPLRASNFHYHELKHVVIVGSVDYIRREWKMLQNLPKISVLNVRLATEQSRPACG
;
A
#
# COMPACT_ATOMS: atom_id res chain seq x y z
N MET A 1 15.03 14.40 1.61
CA MET A 1 13.69 14.49 0.99
C MET A 1 13.67 13.62 -0.24
N THR A 2 12.79 12.63 -0.34
CA THR A 2 12.60 11.82 -1.55
C THR A 2 11.53 12.48 -2.42
N VAL A 3 11.93 13.06 -3.56
CA VAL A 3 10.99 13.57 -4.56
C VAL A 3 10.56 12.39 -5.44
N LEU A 4 9.31 11.96 -5.30
CA LEU A 4 8.73 10.91 -6.13
C LEU A 4 7.93 11.58 -7.26
N ASN A 5 8.38 11.45 -8.51
CA ASN A 5 7.65 11.91 -9.70
C ASN A 5 7.27 10.70 -10.56
N GLY A 6 6.06 10.68 -11.12
CA GLY A 6 5.57 9.53 -11.92
C GLY A 6 5.32 8.25 -11.10
N HIS A 7 4.96 8.37 -9.82
CA HIS A 7 4.67 7.25 -8.93
C HIS A 7 3.17 7.02 -8.76
N VAL A 8 2.79 5.81 -8.34
CA VAL A 8 1.42 5.42 -8.03
C VAL A 8 1.27 5.39 -6.52
N VAL A 9 0.25 6.07 -5.98
CA VAL A 9 -0.10 6.03 -4.57
C VAL A 9 -1.34 5.17 -4.39
N VAL A 10 -1.25 4.15 -3.53
CA VAL A 10 -2.35 3.26 -3.19
C VAL A 10 -2.75 3.54 -1.75
N CYS A 11 -3.88 4.23 -1.56
CA CYS A 11 -4.44 4.50 -0.25
C CYS A 11 -5.34 3.35 0.19
N LEU A 12 -4.95 2.67 1.25
CA LEU A 12 -5.62 1.50 1.78
C LEU A 12 -6.35 1.85 3.08
N PHE A 13 -7.67 1.74 3.03
CA PHE A 13 -8.56 1.88 4.17
C PHE A 13 -9.02 0.48 4.60
N ALA A 14 -8.24 -0.15 5.46
CA ALA A 14 -8.56 -1.47 5.98
C ALA A 14 -8.03 -1.65 7.40
N ASP A 15 -8.85 -2.27 8.22
CA ASP A 15 -8.52 -2.66 9.59
C ASP A 15 -7.67 -3.93 9.60
N PRO A 16 -6.88 -4.17 10.66
CA PRO A 16 -6.08 -5.39 10.80
C PRO A 16 -6.89 -6.69 10.78
N ASP A 17 -8.21 -6.67 10.93
CA ASP A 17 -9.10 -7.84 10.82
C ASP A 17 -9.87 -7.90 9.50
N SER A 18 -9.73 -6.88 8.64
CA SER A 18 -10.38 -6.85 7.33
C SER A 18 -9.83 -7.95 6.41
N PRO A 19 -10.65 -8.48 5.48
CA PRO A 19 -10.22 -9.48 4.51
C PRO A 19 -9.10 -8.95 3.60
N LEU A 20 -8.29 -9.86 3.06
CA LEU A 20 -7.18 -9.53 2.16
C LEU A 20 -7.74 -9.10 0.79
N ILE A 21 -7.36 -7.91 0.33
CA ILE A 21 -7.76 -7.34 -0.95
C ILE A 21 -6.95 -7.94 -2.10
N GLY A 22 -5.71 -8.35 -1.82
CA GLY A 22 -4.80 -8.87 -2.82
C GLY A 22 -4.10 -7.75 -3.59
N LEU A 23 -3.34 -6.91 -2.88
CA LEU A 23 -2.48 -5.85 -3.41
C LEU A 23 -1.55 -6.33 -4.53
N ARG A 24 -1.14 -7.60 -4.54
CA ARG A 24 -0.37 -8.19 -5.64
C ARG A 24 -1.09 -8.06 -6.98
N ASN A 25 -2.41 -8.26 -7.02
CA ASN A 25 -3.19 -8.18 -8.26
C ASN A 25 -3.28 -6.74 -8.79
N LEU A 26 -3.15 -5.74 -7.91
CA LEU A 26 -3.07 -4.34 -8.28
C LEU A 26 -1.68 -3.96 -8.81
N VAL A 27 -0.61 -4.49 -8.20
CA VAL A 27 0.77 -4.13 -8.55
C VAL A 27 1.30 -4.93 -9.74
N MET A 28 0.84 -6.16 -9.97
CA MET A 28 1.32 -7.03 -11.05
C MET A 28 1.15 -6.40 -12.46
N PRO A 29 0.01 -5.78 -12.82
CA PRO A 29 -0.13 -5.11 -14.13
C PRO A 29 0.84 -3.92 -14.30
N LEU A 30 1.16 -3.22 -13.20
CA LEU A 30 2.14 -2.12 -13.19
C LEU A 30 3.59 -2.59 -13.31
N ARG A 31 3.79 -3.91 -13.33
CA ARG A 31 5.09 -4.59 -13.45
C ARG A 31 5.15 -5.46 -14.71
N ALA A 32 4.33 -5.14 -15.72
CA ALA A 32 4.39 -5.81 -17.02
C ALA A 32 5.83 -5.84 -17.53
N SER A 33 6.29 -7.01 -18.00
CA SER A 33 7.68 -7.27 -18.41
C SER A 33 8.20 -6.40 -19.56
N ASN A 34 7.31 -5.61 -20.18
CA ASN A 34 7.62 -4.73 -21.30
C ASN A 34 8.20 -3.37 -20.87
N PHE A 35 8.25 -3.08 -19.58
CA PHE A 35 8.84 -1.85 -19.06
C PHE A 35 10.29 -2.06 -18.62
N HIS A 36 11.18 -1.16 -19.04
CA HIS A 36 12.53 -1.13 -18.50
C HIS A 36 12.49 -0.72 -17.02
N TYR A 37 13.48 -1.18 -16.25
CA TYR A 37 13.51 -0.93 -14.81
C TYR A 37 13.39 0.56 -14.45
N HIS A 38 13.88 1.47 -15.30
CA HIS A 38 13.77 2.91 -15.08
C HIS A 38 12.35 3.47 -15.31
N GLU A 39 11.57 2.86 -16.20
CA GLU A 39 10.18 3.26 -16.52
C GLU A 39 9.16 2.71 -15.52
N LEU A 40 9.56 1.71 -14.71
CA LEU A 40 8.72 1.17 -13.67
C LEU A 40 8.33 2.24 -12.66
N LYS A 41 7.03 2.53 -12.61
CA LYS A 41 6.43 3.44 -11.63
C LYS A 41 6.69 2.92 -10.22
N HIS A 42 7.14 3.80 -9.34
CA HIS A 42 7.25 3.49 -7.92
C HIS A 42 5.84 3.36 -7.34
N VAL A 43 5.59 2.34 -6.51
CA VAL A 43 4.29 2.17 -5.84
C VAL A 43 4.45 2.51 -4.37
N VAL A 44 3.68 3.49 -3.89
CA VAL A 44 3.64 3.89 -2.48
C VAL A 44 2.31 3.42 -1.89
N ILE A 45 2.37 2.47 -0.97
CA ILE A 45 1.20 1.95 -0.26
C ILE A 45 1.04 2.73 1.03
N VAL A 46 -0.12 3.34 1.22
CA VAL A 46 -0.42 4.21 2.35
C VAL A 46 -1.55 3.57 3.16
N GLY A 47 -1.31 3.26 4.44
CA GLY A 47 -2.35 2.66 5.29
C GLY A 47 -1.82 2.04 6.57
N SER A 48 -2.62 1.16 7.18
CA SER A 48 -2.24 0.44 8.39
C SER A 48 -1.14 -0.58 8.11
N VAL A 49 -0.03 -0.48 8.85
CA VAL A 49 1.11 -1.41 8.75
C VAL A 49 0.69 -2.84 9.10
N ASP A 50 -0.23 -3.02 10.04
CA ASP A 50 -0.68 -4.36 10.46
C ASP A 50 -1.42 -5.08 9.34
N TYR A 51 -2.23 -4.36 8.58
CA TYR A 51 -2.85 -4.92 7.37
C TYR A 51 -1.79 -5.25 6.32
N ILE A 52 -0.93 -4.28 6.00
CA ILE A 52 0.05 -4.39 4.91
C ILE A 52 1.05 -5.52 5.17
N ARG A 53 1.44 -5.76 6.44
CA ARG A 53 2.31 -6.88 6.82
C ARG A 53 1.74 -8.24 6.43
N ARG A 54 0.42 -8.42 6.51
CA ARG A 54 -0.23 -9.69 6.10
C ARG A 54 -0.11 -9.92 4.60
N GLU A 55 -0.24 -8.86 3.81
CA GLU A 55 -0.09 -8.90 2.35
C GLU A 55 1.35 -8.83 1.85
N TRP A 56 2.30 -8.36 2.68
CA TRP A 56 3.68 -8.11 2.30
C TRP A 56 4.40 -9.34 1.75
N LYS A 57 4.04 -10.55 2.23
CA LYS A 57 4.59 -11.82 1.72
C LYS A 57 4.45 -11.97 0.21
N MET A 58 3.39 -11.39 -0.37
CA MET A 58 3.11 -11.44 -1.80
C MET A 58 3.72 -10.25 -2.58
N LEU A 59 4.11 -9.18 -1.89
CA LEU A 59 4.64 -7.94 -2.47
C LEU A 59 6.15 -7.82 -2.38
N GLN A 60 6.80 -8.46 -1.41
CA GLN A 60 8.25 -8.34 -1.17
C GLN A 60 9.13 -8.72 -2.36
N ASN A 61 8.61 -9.54 -3.28
CA ASN A 61 9.33 -9.97 -4.49
C ASN A 61 9.28 -8.93 -5.62
N LEU A 62 8.53 -7.83 -5.45
CA LEU A 62 8.32 -6.82 -6.48
C LEU A 62 9.22 -5.59 -6.19
N PRO A 63 9.88 -5.02 -7.22
CA PRO A 63 10.76 -3.87 -7.04
C PRO A 63 9.97 -2.56 -6.83
N LYS A 64 10.64 -1.54 -6.27
CA LYS A 64 10.15 -0.15 -6.14
C LYS A 64 8.79 -0.04 -5.44
N ILE A 65 8.64 -0.73 -4.31
CA ILE A 65 7.49 -0.59 -3.41
C ILE A 65 7.95 0.10 -2.13
N SER A 66 7.22 1.12 -1.70
CA SER A 66 7.39 1.76 -0.40
C SER A 66 6.09 1.72 0.38
N VAL A 67 6.20 1.56 1.69
CA VAL A 67 5.05 1.57 2.60
C VAL A 67 5.14 2.82 3.45
N LEU A 68 4.05 3.58 3.49
CA LEU A 68 3.87 4.73 4.36
C LEU A 68 2.81 4.36 5.40
N ASN A 69 3.24 4.28 6.65
CA ASN A 69 2.32 4.10 7.76
C ASN A 69 1.51 5.37 7.96
N VAL A 70 0.20 5.28 7.83
CA VAL A 70 -0.71 6.39 8.14
C VAL A 70 -1.71 5.91 9.18
N ARG A 71 -1.76 6.63 10.29
CA ARG A 71 -2.88 6.54 11.22
C ARG A 71 -4.03 7.30 10.61
N LEU A 72 -5.05 6.57 10.14
CA LEU A 72 -6.32 7.17 9.83
C LEU A 72 -6.91 7.72 11.13
N ALA A 73 -7.25 9.00 11.14
CA ALA A 73 -7.84 9.71 12.29
C ALA A 73 -9.32 9.30 12.52
N THR A 74 -9.65 8.01 12.40
CA THR A 74 -11.02 7.50 12.53
C THR A 74 -11.33 6.88 13.89
N GLU A 75 -10.42 6.96 14.87
CA GLU A 75 -10.64 6.44 16.23
C GLU A 75 -10.39 7.50 17.32
N GLN A 76 -10.91 8.72 17.14
CA GLN A 76 -11.00 9.70 18.24
C GLN A 76 -12.43 10.23 18.45
N SER A 77 -13.43 9.74 17.71
CA SER A 77 -14.80 10.26 17.74
C SER A 77 -15.88 9.18 17.74
N ARG A 78 -15.69 8.07 18.45
CA ARG A 78 -16.83 7.32 18.98
C ARG A 78 -17.03 7.77 20.43
N PRO A 79 -18.02 8.64 20.74
CA PRO A 79 -18.43 8.79 22.12
C PRO A 79 -18.95 7.43 22.58
N ALA A 80 -18.38 6.92 23.67
CA ALA A 80 -18.99 5.82 24.39
C ALA A 80 -20.37 6.31 24.84
N CYS A 81 -21.43 5.90 24.16
CA CYS A 81 -22.78 5.99 24.73
C CYS A 81 -22.81 4.99 25.90
N GLY A 82 -22.82 5.55 27.11
CA GLY A 82 -23.09 4.83 28.35
C GLY A 82 -24.58 4.54 28.55
#